data_AF-A0A969RIB1-F1
#
_entry.id   AF-A0A969RIB1-F1
#
_cell.length_a   1.000
_cell.length_b   1.000
_cell.length_c   1.000
_cell.angle_alpha   90.00
_cell.angle_beta   90.00
_cell.angle_gamma   90.00
#
_symmetry.space_group_name_H-M   'P 1'
#
loop_
_entity.id
_entity.type
_entity.pdbx_description
1 polymer ?
#
loop_
_entity_poly.entity_id
_entity_poly.type
_entity_poly.pdbx_seq_one_letter_code
_entity_poly.pdbx_strand_id
1 'polypeptide(L)'
;MLPFLIDDLPRLYHLHQPRYADREINLLISRPLTEVEEFLLPKLLPENVKILPIAQDTNYLAENYIFLSFLTGYGGLPSEYLKFFVNRVCPNRERKRSNRIYISRQKSSKGRRVLNEDKLFDALSRYGFVKYTLEDMSIEEQINLFYDSEYVIAPHGGGVANILFAEKINLMELFPSQFVWSPVYYFLSKSMNHTYYYWCGGKDLDYVNFKTNLSEKGMTSGTYFKDRNFVVDVSEVLSLLERSLDGEKFTGDVDHY
;
A
#
# COMPACT_ATOMS: atom_id res chain seq x y z
N MET A 1 6.84 -2.18 4.74
CA MET A 1 6.22 -0.97 4.16
C MET A 1 4.73 -0.89 4.46
N LEU A 2 3.88 -1.81 4.00
CA LEU A 2 2.41 -1.71 4.19
C LEU A 2 1.94 -1.57 5.66
N PRO A 3 2.24 -2.49 6.60
CA PRO A 3 1.78 -2.33 7.99
C PRO A 3 2.36 -1.07 8.62
N PHE A 4 3.61 -0.75 8.28
CA PHE A 4 4.27 0.43 8.82
C PHE A 4 3.58 1.73 8.42
N LEU A 5 3.32 1.97 7.12
CA LEU A 5 2.74 3.23 6.64
C LEU A 5 1.27 3.42 7.05
N ILE A 6 0.49 2.33 7.09
CA ILE A 6 -0.96 2.39 7.28
C ILE A 6 -1.39 2.07 8.71
N ASP A 7 -0.67 1.22 9.44
CA ASP A 7 -1.10 0.78 10.76
C ASP A 7 -0.20 1.36 11.87
N ASP A 8 1.13 1.31 11.73
CA ASP A 8 2.05 1.69 12.81
C ASP A 8 2.34 3.20 12.87
N LEU A 9 2.73 3.79 11.74
CA LEU A 9 3.11 5.20 11.65
C LEU A 9 1.98 6.15 12.04
N PRO A 10 0.70 5.90 11.69
CA PRO A 10 -0.38 6.77 12.14
C PRO A 10 -0.57 6.79 13.65
N ARG A 11 -0.17 5.75 14.37
CA ARG A 11 -0.25 5.71 15.85
C ARG A 11 0.60 6.81 16.47
N LEU A 12 1.73 7.17 15.84
CA LEU A 12 2.62 8.23 16.31
C LEU A 12 1.96 9.60 16.29
N TYR A 13 0.88 9.79 15.52
CA TYR A 13 0.09 11.03 15.53
C TYR A 13 -0.47 11.36 16.93
N HIS A 14 -0.76 10.34 17.75
CA HIS A 14 -1.19 10.55 19.13
C HIS A 14 -0.18 11.31 19.99
N LEU A 15 1.12 11.24 19.67
CA LEU A 15 2.18 11.92 20.43
C LEU A 15 2.13 13.44 20.28
N HIS A 16 1.40 13.96 19.30
CA HIS A 16 1.15 15.40 19.11
C HIS A 16 0.02 15.95 19.99
N GLN A 17 -0.63 15.11 20.82
CA GLN A 17 -1.68 15.58 21.72
C GLN A 17 -1.11 16.43 22.86
N PRO A 18 -1.80 17.51 23.30
CA PRO A 18 -1.28 18.42 24.34
C PRO A 18 -0.81 17.75 25.62
N ARG A 19 -1.45 16.65 26.03
CA ARG A 19 -1.06 15.87 27.24
C ARG A 19 0.36 15.32 27.22
N TYR A 20 1.00 15.27 26.04
CA TYR A 20 2.35 14.75 25.86
C TYR A 20 3.38 15.86 25.62
N ALA A 21 2.97 17.12 25.41
CA ALA A 21 3.87 18.19 24.98
C ALA A 21 5.02 18.45 25.97
N ASP A 22 4.74 18.41 27.27
CA ASP A 22 5.72 18.72 28.33
C ASP A 22 6.47 17.47 28.85
N ARG A 23 6.43 16.35 28.11
CA ARG A 23 7.07 15.09 28.52
C ARG A 23 8.18 14.72 27.55
N GLU A 24 9.35 14.36 28.06
CA GLU A 24 10.33 13.64 27.25
C GLU A 24 9.87 12.19 27.06
N ILE A 25 9.82 11.73 25.81
CA ILE A 25 9.31 10.39 25.45
C ILE A 25 10.39 9.64 24.68
N ASN A 26 10.69 8.41 25.13
CA ASN A 26 11.60 7.51 24.42
C ASN A 26 10.81 6.53 23.55
N LEU A 27 10.95 6.63 22.23
CA LEU A 27 10.46 5.64 21.27
C LEU A 27 11.48 4.49 21.20
N LEU A 28 11.14 3.37 21.82
CA LEU A 28 12.02 2.20 21.91
C LEU A 28 12.06 1.44 20.57
N ILE A 29 13.25 1.16 20.07
CA ILE A 29 13.44 0.39 18.83
C ILE A 29 14.47 -0.71 19.04
N SER A 30 14.07 -1.97 18.83
CA SER A 30 14.89 -3.15 19.09
C SER A 30 15.70 -3.64 17.89
N ARG A 31 15.74 -2.86 16.81
CA ARG A 31 16.45 -3.17 15.57
C ARG A 31 16.94 -1.89 14.90
N PRO A 32 17.88 -1.98 13.94
CA PRO A 32 18.16 -0.86 13.06
C PRO A 32 16.88 -0.36 12.37
N LEU A 33 16.81 0.94 12.16
CA LEU A 33 15.77 1.54 11.36
C LEU A 33 15.89 1.06 9.92
N THR A 34 14.75 0.88 9.27
CA THR A 34 14.69 0.73 7.82
C THR A 34 14.84 2.09 7.16
N GLU A 35 15.27 2.13 5.89
CA GLU A 35 15.38 3.37 5.10
C GLU A 35 14.08 4.20 5.14
N VAL A 36 12.92 3.53 5.10
CA VAL A 36 11.59 4.16 5.23
C VAL A 36 11.41 4.86 6.58
N GLU A 37 11.84 4.21 7.67
CA GLU A 37 11.73 4.78 9.02
C GLU A 37 12.72 5.93 9.24
N GLU A 38 13.95 5.78 8.76
CA GLU A 38 14.97 6.86 8.81
C GLU A 38 14.48 8.11 8.07
N PHE A 39 13.78 7.93 6.95
CA PHE A 39 13.20 9.05 6.21
C PHE A 39 11.98 9.68 6.89
N LEU A 40 11.07 8.86 7.43
CA LEU A 40 9.75 9.32 7.90
C LEU A 40 9.74 9.75 9.36
N LEU A 41 10.44 9.07 10.26
CA LEU A 41 10.37 9.35 11.69
C LEU A 41 10.82 10.79 12.02
N PRO A 42 11.93 11.33 11.49
CA PRO A 42 12.34 12.70 11.78
C PRO A 42 11.33 13.76 11.33
N LYS A 43 10.51 13.46 10.32
CA LYS A 43 9.47 14.37 9.80
C LYS A 43 8.18 14.32 10.61
N LEU A 44 7.91 13.20 11.29
CA LEU A 44 6.60 12.90 11.88
C LEU A 44 6.61 12.87 13.41
N LEU A 45 7.76 12.65 14.04
CA LEU A 45 7.88 12.71 15.49
C LEU A 45 7.87 14.17 15.98
N PRO A 46 7.24 14.46 17.13
CA PRO A 46 7.41 15.75 17.78
C PRO A 46 8.79 15.84 18.45
N GLU A 47 9.27 17.06 18.68
CA GLU A 47 10.64 17.34 19.15
C GLU A 47 10.98 16.70 20.52
N ASN A 48 9.96 16.49 21.35
CA ASN A 48 10.09 15.88 22.67
C ASN A 48 10.19 14.34 22.64
N VAL A 49 10.12 13.72 21.45
CA VAL A 49 10.25 12.26 21.27
C VAL A 49 11.65 11.93 20.73
N LYS A 50 12.38 11.08 21.46
CA LYS A 50 13.70 10.59 21.09
C LYS A 50 13.65 9.12 20.73
N ILE A 51 14.33 8.72 19.66
CA ILE A 51 14.51 7.31 19.32
C ILE A 51 15.57 6.71 20.24
N LEU A 52 15.22 5.65 20.96
CA LEU A 52 16.12 4.94 21.87
C LEU A 52 16.30 3.49 21.39
N PRO A 53 17.45 3.15 20.80
CA PRO A 53 17.79 1.77 20.48
C PRO A 53 17.91 0.93 21.75
N ILE A 54 17.30 -0.26 21.74
CA ILE A 54 17.37 -1.22 22.85
C ILE A 54 17.87 -2.58 22.37
N ALA A 55 18.52 -3.33 23.26
CA ALA A 55 18.96 -4.69 22.97
C ALA A 55 17.78 -5.67 23.01
N GLN A 56 17.75 -6.65 22.10
CA GLN A 56 16.68 -7.65 22.07
C GLN A 56 16.73 -8.62 23.26
N ASP A 57 17.93 -8.92 23.74
CA ASP A 57 18.17 -9.91 24.80
C ASP A 57 18.33 -9.26 26.18
N THR A 58 17.55 -8.22 26.46
CA THR A 58 17.62 -7.47 27.71
C THR A 58 16.22 -7.15 28.22
N ASN A 59 16.00 -7.36 29.52
CA ASN A 59 14.77 -6.98 30.19
C ASN A 59 14.83 -5.51 30.61
N TYR A 60 13.81 -4.75 30.22
CA TYR A 60 13.67 -3.35 30.58
C TYR A 60 12.47 -3.17 31.51
N LEU A 61 12.68 -2.46 32.61
CA LEU A 61 11.60 -1.98 33.46
C LEU A 61 11.19 -0.58 33.01
N ALA A 62 9.93 -0.42 32.60
CA ALA A 62 9.36 0.87 32.30
C ALA A 62 8.39 1.28 33.42
N GLU A 63 8.71 2.36 34.13
CA GLU A 63 7.81 2.92 35.15
C GLU A 63 6.56 3.52 34.54
N ASN A 64 6.69 4.06 33.32
CA ASN A 64 5.61 4.68 32.56
C ASN A 64 5.63 4.13 31.13
N TYR A 65 4.50 3.58 30.69
CA TYR A 65 4.34 3.02 29.34
C TYR A 65 3.22 3.74 28.60
N ILE A 66 3.53 4.28 27.43
CA ILE A 66 2.54 4.90 26.54
C ILE A 66 2.15 3.87 25.48
N PHE A 67 0.95 3.31 25.62
CA PHE A 67 0.35 2.47 24.59
C PHE A 67 -0.41 3.35 23.60
N LEU A 68 0.05 3.40 22.35
CA LEU A 68 -0.63 4.12 21.28
C LEU A 68 -1.63 3.20 20.59
N SER A 69 -2.93 3.49 20.67
CA SER A 69 -3.94 2.72 19.93
C SER A 69 -3.81 2.93 18.42
N PHE A 70 -4.32 1.99 17.63
CA PHE A 70 -4.51 2.22 16.20
C PHE A 70 -5.44 3.43 15.99
N LEU A 71 -5.12 4.32 15.05
CA LEU A 71 -6.03 5.39 14.69
C LEU A 71 -7.31 4.82 14.08
N THR A 72 -7.18 3.79 13.22
CA THR A 72 -8.28 3.10 12.56
C THR A 72 -7.91 1.64 12.28
N GLY A 73 -8.88 0.84 11.85
CA GLY A 73 -8.66 -0.51 11.35
C GLY A 73 -8.79 -0.57 9.82
N TYR A 74 -8.07 -1.51 9.19
CA TYR A 74 -8.22 -1.88 7.77
C TYR A 74 -7.90 -0.77 6.75
N GLY A 75 -7.14 0.26 7.12
CA GLY A 75 -6.58 1.25 6.19
C GLY A 75 -7.43 2.47 5.86
N GLY A 76 -8.60 2.64 6.50
CA GLY A 76 -9.38 3.88 6.39
C GLY A 76 -8.80 4.94 7.31
N LEU A 77 -7.96 5.85 6.83
CA LEU A 77 -7.26 6.84 7.67
C LEU A 77 -8.07 8.15 7.85
N PRO A 78 -8.06 8.79 9.04
CA PRO A 78 -8.77 10.04 9.28
C PRO A 78 -8.19 11.22 8.48
N SER A 79 -9.05 12.14 8.03
CA SER A 79 -8.64 13.26 7.18
C SER A 79 -7.61 14.18 7.84
N GLU A 80 -7.68 14.34 9.16
CA GLU A 80 -6.80 15.15 9.99
C GLU A 80 -5.38 14.57 9.99
N TYR A 81 -5.27 13.24 10.14
CA TYR A 81 -4.00 12.54 10.05
C TYR A 81 -3.42 12.64 8.63
N LEU A 82 -4.25 12.44 7.60
CA LEU A 82 -3.79 12.52 6.22
C LEU A 82 -3.24 13.92 5.88
N LYS A 83 -3.93 15.00 6.30
CA LYS A 83 -3.43 16.38 6.17
C LYS A 83 -2.11 16.57 6.93
N PHE A 84 -2.04 16.09 8.17
CA PHE A 84 -0.82 16.14 8.99
C PHE A 84 0.37 15.45 8.29
N PHE A 85 0.13 14.26 7.74
CA PHE A 85 1.13 13.43 7.07
C PHE A 85 1.61 14.07 5.78
N VAL A 86 0.69 14.41 4.87
CA VAL A 86 1.02 15.01 3.56
C VAL A 86 1.81 16.31 3.72
N ASN A 87 1.42 17.17 4.66
CA ASN A 87 2.10 18.46 4.89
C ASN A 87 3.56 18.32 5.37
N ARG A 88 3.92 17.18 5.99
CA ARG A 88 5.27 16.93 6.54
C ARG A 88 6.14 16.10 5.62
N VAL A 89 5.54 15.21 4.85
CA VAL A 89 6.25 14.18 4.09
C VAL A 89 6.33 14.50 2.60
N CYS A 90 5.25 15.03 2.02
CA CYS A 90 5.18 15.23 0.58
C CYS A 90 5.93 16.51 0.13
N PRO A 91 6.38 16.56 -1.14
CA PRO A 91 6.97 17.76 -1.74
C PRO A 91 6.07 19.00 -1.60
N ASN A 92 6.70 20.15 -1.35
CA ASN A 92 6.04 21.46 -1.34
C ASN A 92 6.20 22.15 -2.70
N ARG A 93 5.54 21.61 -3.73
CA ARG A 93 5.53 22.14 -5.10
C ARG A 93 4.19 21.85 -5.76
N GLU A 94 3.94 22.47 -6.91
CA GLU A 94 2.75 22.13 -7.69
C GLU A 94 2.80 20.67 -8.20
N ARG A 95 1.64 20.01 -8.17
CA ARG A 95 1.45 18.64 -8.67
C ARG A 95 1.22 18.66 -10.17
N LYS A 96 1.94 17.81 -10.91
CA LYS A 96 1.79 17.69 -12.36
C LYS A 96 0.60 16.82 -12.77
N ARG A 97 0.25 15.83 -11.94
CA ARG A 97 -0.83 14.84 -12.18
C ARG A 97 -0.78 14.24 -13.59
N SER A 98 0.40 13.77 -13.98
CA SER A 98 0.68 13.27 -15.33
C SER A 98 1.17 11.83 -15.36
N ASN A 99 1.59 11.27 -14.22
CA ASN A 99 2.20 9.95 -14.21
C ASN A 99 1.13 8.86 -14.22
N ARG A 100 1.14 8.04 -15.27
CA ARG A 100 0.40 6.78 -15.34
C ARG A 100 1.37 5.65 -15.03
N ILE A 101 1.17 5.00 -13.90
CA ILE A 101 2.13 4.10 -13.26
C ILE A 101 1.61 2.68 -13.37
N TYR A 102 2.42 1.78 -13.90
CA TYR A 102 2.26 0.34 -13.70
C TYR A 102 3.33 -0.16 -12.73
N ILE A 103 2.92 -0.72 -11.60
CA ILE A 103 3.86 -1.28 -10.60
C ILE A 103 4.12 -2.74 -10.96
N SER A 104 5.35 -3.04 -11.35
CA SER A 104 5.80 -4.42 -11.53
C SER A 104 6.14 -5.07 -10.19
N ARG A 105 5.88 -6.38 -10.10
CA ARG A 105 6.32 -7.23 -8.99
C ARG A 105 7.36 -8.28 -9.41
N GLN A 106 7.97 -8.20 -10.59
CA GLN A 106 8.84 -9.29 -11.06
C GLN A 106 10.01 -9.59 -10.12
N LYS A 107 10.54 -8.58 -9.40
CA LYS A 107 11.59 -8.76 -8.38
C LYS A 107 11.09 -9.21 -7.00
N SER A 108 9.77 -9.30 -6.78
CA SER A 108 9.19 -9.69 -5.49
C SER A 108 9.40 -11.17 -5.20
N SER A 109 10.04 -11.48 -4.07
CA SER A 109 10.19 -12.84 -3.53
C SER A 109 8.88 -13.42 -2.98
N LYS A 110 7.90 -12.59 -2.63
CA LYS A 110 6.61 -12.98 -2.02
C LYS A 110 5.50 -13.30 -3.04
N GLY A 111 5.87 -13.57 -4.30
CA GLY A 111 4.93 -13.90 -5.37
C GLY A 111 4.03 -12.74 -5.81
N ARG A 112 2.80 -13.07 -6.26
CA ARG A 112 1.86 -12.14 -6.95
C ARG A 112 2.40 -11.52 -8.22
N ARG A 113 3.29 -12.22 -8.91
CA ARG A 113 3.81 -11.77 -10.21
C ARG A 113 2.77 -12.04 -11.29
N VAL A 114 2.59 -11.07 -12.18
CA VAL A 114 1.85 -11.25 -13.42
C VAL A 114 2.76 -12.01 -14.37
N LEU A 115 2.39 -13.25 -14.72
CA LEU A 115 3.24 -14.13 -15.53
C LEU A 115 3.32 -13.69 -16.99
N ASN A 116 2.27 -13.05 -17.51
CA ASN A 116 2.21 -12.44 -18.83
C ASN A 116 2.36 -10.91 -18.76
N GLU A 117 3.24 -10.41 -17.88
CA GLU A 117 3.43 -8.96 -17.65
C GLU A 117 3.79 -8.22 -18.93
N ASP A 118 4.65 -8.77 -19.79
CA ASP A 118 5.05 -8.11 -21.02
C ASP A 118 3.86 -7.86 -21.94
N LYS A 119 2.97 -8.86 -22.10
CA LYS A 119 1.73 -8.71 -22.88
C LYS A 119 0.80 -7.65 -22.28
N LEU A 120 0.68 -7.62 -20.94
CA LEU A 120 -0.11 -6.60 -20.26
C LEU A 120 0.50 -5.21 -20.47
N PHE A 121 1.81 -5.06 -20.29
CA PHE A 121 2.47 -3.77 -20.37
C PHE A 121 2.51 -3.22 -21.80
N ASP A 122 2.72 -4.06 -22.81
CA ASP A 122 2.62 -3.67 -24.22
C ASP A 122 1.26 -3.04 -24.54
N ALA A 123 0.19 -3.55 -23.93
CA ALA A 123 -1.14 -2.96 -24.03
C ALA A 123 -1.27 -1.65 -23.24
N LEU A 124 -0.84 -1.62 -21.97
CA LEU A 124 -0.94 -0.43 -21.11
C LEU A 124 -0.10 0.75 -21.61
N SER A 125 1.06 0.49 -22.22
CA SER A 125 1.98 1.53 -22.72
C SER A 125 1.32 2.44 -23.76
N ARG A 126 0.35 1.93 -24.53
CA ARG A 126 -0.45 2.69 -25.50
C ARG A 126 -1.35 3.74 -24.85
N TYR A 127 -1.65 3.58 -23.56
CA TYR A 127 -2.39 4.54 -22.75
C TYR A 127 -1.46 5.44 -21.92
N GLY A 128 -0.16 5.46 -22.23
CA GLY A 128 0.83 6.33 -21.57
C GLY A 128 1.35 5.79 -20.24
N PHE A 129 1.08 4.53 -19.90
CA PHE A 129 1.63 3.93 -18.68
C PHE A 129 3.13 3.65 -18.80
N VAL A 130 3.84 3.90 -17.70
CA VAL A 130 5.26 3.54 -17.54
C VAL A 130 5.37 2.47 -16.44
N LYS A 131 6.19 1.44 -16.72
CA LYS A 131 6.45 0.33 -15.80
C LYS A 131 7.55 0.71 -14.81
N TYR A 132 7.30 0.50 -13.51
CA TYR A 132 8.25 0.75 -12.43
C TYR A 132 8.41 -0.48 -11.54
N THR A 133 9.63 -0.73 -11.09
CA THR A 133 9.97 -1.69 -10.04
C THR A 133 10.45 -0.90 -8.84
N LEU A 134 9.59 -0.79 -7.81
CA LEU A 134 9.83 0.14 -6.69
C LEU A 134 11.01 -0.29 -5.82
N GLU A 135 11.37 -1.57 -5.84
CA GLU A 135 12.55 -2.09 -5.14
C GLU A 135 13.87 -1.48 -5.64
N ASP A 136 13.88 -0.88 -6.82
CA ASP A 136 15.07 -0.21 -7.40
C ASP A 136 15.10 1.31 -7.12
N MET A 137 14.12 1.83 -6.38
CA MET A 137 13.94 3.26 -6.15
C MET A 137 14.10 3.59 -4.67
N SER A 138 14.79 4.70 -4.40
CA SER A 138 14.81 5.32 -3.07
C SER A 138 13.42 5.79 -2.65
N ILE A 139 13.22 6.00 -1.36
CA ILE A 139 11.93 6.46 -0.83
C ILE A 139 11.53 7.84 -1.39
N GLU A 140 12.49 8.74 -1.59
CA GLU A 140 12.22 10.06 -2.16
C GLU A 140 11.79 9.99 -3.64
N GLU A 141 12.39 9.09 -4.42
CA GLU A 141 11.97 8.85 -5.81
C GLU A 141 10.57 8.25 -5.87
N GLN A 142 10.25 7.30 -4.99
CA GLN A 142 8.90 6.74 -4.89
C GLN A 142 7.89 7.84 -4.52
N ILE A 143 8.19 8.67 -3.53
CA ILE A 143 7.30 9.77 -3.15
C ILE A 143 7.06 10.70 -4.34
N ASN A 144 8.11 11.15 -5.04
CA ASN A 144 7.97 12.05 -6.18
C ASN A 144 7.16 11.42 -7.33
N LEU A 145 7.38 10.14 -7.62
CA LEU A 145 6.67 9.40 -8.66
C LEU A 145 5.15 9.39 -8.39
N PHE A 146 4.75 9.01 -7.17
CA PHE A 146 3.34 8.94 -6.79
C PHE A 146 2.73 10.31 -6.52
N TYR A 147 3.51 11.30 -6.08
CA TYR A 147 3.06 12.66 -5.87
C TYR A 147 2.50 13.29 -7.15
N ASP A 148 3.10 12.98 -8.30
CA ASP A 148 2.66 13.45 -9.62
C ASP A 148 1.77 12.44 -10.37
N SER A 149 1.24 11.42 -9.68
CA SER A 149 0.42 10.39 -10.32
C SER A 149 -0.99 10.85 -10.69
N GLU A 150 -1.47 10.31 -11.81
CA GLU A 150 -2.84 10.41 -12.32
C GLU A 150 -3.56 9.06 -12.19
N TYR A 151 -2.83 7.98 -12.52
CA TYR A 151 -3.37 6.63 -12.56
C TYR A 151 -2.30 5.64 -12.07
N VAL A 152 -2.69 4.71 -11.19
CA VAL A 152 -1.85 3.59 -10.76
C VAL A 152 -2.53 2.26 -11.10
N ILE A 153 -1.83 1.35 -11.77
CA ILE A 153 -2.22 -0.05 -11.96
C ILE A 153 -1.17 -0.91 -11.29
N ALA A 154 -1.59 -1.84 -10.42
CA ALA A 154 -0.64 -2.63 -9.65
C ALA A 154 -1.21 -3.98 -9.22
N PRO A 155 -0.42 -5.06 -9.26
CA PRO A 155 -0.75 -6.27 -8.53
C PRO A 155 -0.74 -6.01 -7.02
N HIS A 156 -1.73 -6.57 -6.31
CA HIS A 156 -1.94 -6.29 -4.89
C HIS A 156 -0.66 -6.44 -4.05
N GLY A 157 -0.40 -5.49 -3.17
CA GLY A 157 0.59 -5.60 -2.09
C GLY A 157 1.40 -4.34 -1.85
N GLY A 158 2.51 -4.46 -1.12
CA GLY A 158 3.10 -3.32 -0.39
C GLY A 158 3.42 -2.05 -1.17
N GLY A 159 3.78 -2.16 -2.46
CA GLY A 159 4.05 -1.00 -3.31
C GLY A 159 2.84 -0.08 -3.53
N VAL A 160 1.62 -0.61 -3.43
CA VAL A 160 0.37 0.14 -3.55
C VAL A 160 0.18 1.13 -2.39
N ALA A 161 0.84 0.93 -1.24
CA ALA A 161 0.76 1.87 -0.12
C ALA A 161 1.27 3.28 -0.48
N ASN A 162 2.11 3.42 -1.51
CA ASN A 162 2.62 4.70 -1.98
C ASN A 162 1.53 5.62 -2.54
N ILE A 163 0.31 5.13 -2.81
CA ILE A 163 -0.83 6.01 -3.15
C ILE A 163 -1.13 7.05 -2.05
N LEU A 164 -0.68 6.80 -0.81
CA LEU A 164 -0.73 7.77 0.29
C LEU A 164 -0.02 9.11 -0.03
N PHE A 165 0.95 9.09 -0.94
CA PHE A 165 1.67 10.30 -1.40
C PHE A 165 0.96 11.03 -2.56
N ALA A 166 0.02 10.35 -3.20
CA ALA A 166 -0.83 10.93 -4.24
C ALA A 166 -1.96 11.78 -3.61
N GLU A 167 -2.77 12.41 -4.45
CA GLU A 167 -3.90 13.22 -3.97
C GLU A 167 -5.23 12.66 -4.46
N LYS A 168 -5.55 12.80 -5.75
CA LYS A 168 -6.74 12.22 -6.36
C LYS A 168 -6.34 11.50 -7.64
N ILE A 169 -6.36 10.17 -7.58
CA ILE A 169 -5.96 9.30 -8.68
C ILE A 169 -7.02 8.25 -8.96
N ASN A 170 -6.87 7.56 -10.08
CA ASN A 170 -7.50 6.27 -10.29
C ASN A 170 -6.50 5.17 -9.88
N LEU A 171 -6.94 4.24 -9.04
CA LEU A 171 -6.20 3.01 -8.71
C LEU A 171 -6.93 1.83 -9.32
N MET A 172 -6.23 1.01 -10.10
CA MET A 172 -6.69 -0.33 -10.49
C MET A 172 -5.80 -1.39 -9.84
N GLU A 173 -6.38 -2.13 -8.90
CA GLU A 173 -5.68 -3.19 -8.20
C GLU A 173 -5.92 -4.57 -8.83
N LEU A 174 -4.85 -5.32 -9.10
CA LEU A 174 -4.92 -6.66 -9.71
C LEU A 174 -4.74 -7.74 -8.64
N PHE A 175 -5.75 -8.58 -8.47
CA PHE A 175 -5.74 -9.69 -7.53
C PHE A 175 -5.50 -11.03 -8.27
N PRO A 176 -4.66 -11.93 -7.72
CA PRO A 176 -4.42 -13.28 -8.26
C PRO A 176 -5.60 -14.26 -8.08
N SER A 177 -6.64 -13.89 -7.35
CA SER A 177 -7.75 -14.75 -6.94
C SER A 177 -9.10 -14.13 -7.22
N GLN A 178 -10.15 -14.96 -7.24
CA GLN A 178 -11.53 -14.51 -7.46
C GLN A 178 -12.10 -13.68 -6.30
N PHE A 179 -11.51 -13.78 -5.11
CA PHE A 179 -11.93 -13.04 -3.93
C PHE A 179 -10.85 -12.04 -3.49
N VAL A 180 -11.30 -10.91 -2.93
CA VAL A 180 -10.45 -9.89 -2.33
C VAL A 180 -10.23 -10.24 -0.86
N TRP A 181 -9.02 -10.67 -0.50
CA TRP A 181 -8.72 -11.08 0.89
C TRP A 181 -8.36 -9.91 1.80
N SER A 182 -7.97 -8.76 1.23
CA SER A 182 -7.58 -7.57 1.98
C SER A 182 -7.91 -6.30 1.19
N PRO A 183 -9.06 -5.67 1.47
CA PRO A 183 -9.48 -4.43 0.81
C PRO A 183 -8.79 -3.18 1.40
N VAL A 184 -7.57 -3.30 1.93
CA VAL A 184 -6.86 -2.21 2.62
C VAL A 184 -6.68 -0.99 1.71
N TYR A 185 -6.39 -1.19 0.43
CA TYR A 185 -6.19 -0.10 -0.52
C TYR A 185 -7.50 0.47 -1.05
N TYR A 186 -8.60 -0.28 -0.99
CA TYR A 186 -9.92 0.29 -1.20
C TYR A 186 -10.24 1.31 -0.10
N PHE A 187 -10.05 0.95 1.18
CA PHE A 187 -10.29 1.86 2.28
C PHE A 187 -9.35 3.07 2.27
N LEU A 188 -8.06 2.85 1.99
CA LEU A 188 -7.10 3.94 1.82
C LEU A 188 -7.50 4.88 0.66
N SER A 189 -7.91 4.30 -0.47
CA SER A 189 -8.42 5.07 -1.62
C SER A 189 -9.63 5.93 -1.23
N LYS A 190 -10.56 5.39 -0.43
CA LYS A 190 -11.70 6.17 0.08
C LYS A 190 -11.26 7.31 0.99
N SER A 191 -10.30 7.08 1.89
CA SER A 191 -9.78 8.12 2.77
C SER A 191 -9.05 9.24 2.01
N MET A 192 -8.36 8.88 0.94
CA MET A 192 -7.65 9.81 0.06
C MET A 192 -8.52 10.37 -1.07
N ASN A 193 -9.82 10.03 -1.14
CA ASN A 193 -10.72 10.43 -2.23
C ASN A 193 -10.24 10.02 -3.64
N HIS A 194 -9.53 8.90 -3.74
CA HIS A 194 -9.18 8.27 -5.01
C HIS A 194 -10.38 7.50 -5.57
N THR A 195 -10.39 7.29 -6.89
CA THR A 195 -11.30 6.34 -7.53
C THR A 195 -10.65 4.96 -7.53
N TYR A 196 -11.36 3.95 -7.05
CA TYR A 196 -10.83 2.59 -6.91
C TYR A 196 -11.52 1.62 -7.88
N TYR A 197 -10.71 0.86 -8.59
CA TYR A 197 -11.07 -0.23 -9.48
C TYR A 197 -10.27 -1.47 -9.09
N TYR A 198 -10.78 -2.65 -9.42
CA TYR A 198 -10.04 -3.89 -9.22
C TYR A 198 -10.34 -4.90 -10.32
N TRP A 199 -9.38 -5.80 -10.55
CA TRP A 199 -9.54 -6.97 -11.40
C TRP A 199 -9.15 -8.21 -10.60
N CYS A 200 -9.97 -9.27 -10.69
CA CYS A 200 -9.75 -10.53 -10.00
C CYS A 200 -9.44 -11.65 -11.00
N GLY A 201 -8.27 -12.26 -10.83
CA GLY A 201 -7.86 -13.45 -11.57
C GLY A 201 -8.36 -14.73 -10.93
N GLY A 202 -7.70 -15.85 -11.23
CA GLY A 202 -7.96 -17.11 -10.52
C GLY A 202 -9.23 -17.85 -10.96
N LYS A 203 -9.76 -17.59 -12.16
CA LYS A 203 -10.90 -18.35 -12.73
C LYS A 203 -10.60 -19.86 -12.86
N ASP A 204 -9.32 -20.22 -12.89
CA ASP A 204 -8.78 -21.58 -12.86
C ASP A 204 -8.88 -22.26 -11.47
N LEU A 205 -9.20 -21.51 -10.41
CA LEU A 205 -9.31 -22.02 -9.05
C LEU A 205 -10.74 -22.47 -8.76
N ASP A 206 -11.08 -23.68 -9.20
CA ASP A 206 -12.26 -24.38 -8.70
C ASP A 206 -11.93 -25.24 -7.47
N TYR A 207 -12.97 -25.66 -6.75
CA TYR A 207 -12.83 -26.48 -5.54
C TYR A 207 -12.16 -27.84 -5.81
N VAL A 208 -12.21 -28.33 -7.05
CA VAL A 208 -11.71 -29.65 -7.47
C VAL A 208 -10.18 -29.63 -7.55
N ASN A 209 -9.61 -28.60 -8.18
CA ASN A 209 -8.17 -28.48 -8.34
C ASN A 209 -7.49 -27.79 -7.15
N PHE A 210 -8.26 -27.11 -6.29
CA PHE A 210 -7.71 -26.37 -5.15
C PHE A 210 -6.96 -27.26 -4.15
N LYS A 211 -7.53 -28.41 -3.75
CA LYS A 211 -6.90 -29.30 -2.77
C LYS A 211 -5.58 -29.90 -3.28
N THR A 212 -5.56 -30.32 -4.54
CA THR A 212 -4.38 -30.89 -5.21
C THR A 212 -3.26 -29.85 -5.32
N ASN A 213 -3.60 -28.63 -5.73
CA ASN A 213 -2.64 -27.53 -5.83
C ASN A 213 -2.00 -27.13 -4.49
N LEU A 214 -2.75 -27.22 -3.39
CA LEU A 214 -2.23 -26.94 -2.05
C LEU A 214 -1.22 -27.99 -1.60
N SER A 215 -1.52 -29.27 -1.82
CA SER A 215 -0.64 -30.36 -1.42
C SER A 215 0.67 -30.38 -2.18
N GLU A 216 0.65 -30.09 -3.48
CA GLU A 216 1.86 -30.06 -4.32
C GLU A 216 2.84 -28.96 -3.92
N LYS A 217 2.34 -27.84 -3.38
CA LYS A 217 3.18 -26.69 -3.01
C LYS A 217 3.51 -26.60 -1.51
N GLY A 218 2.98 -27.52 -0.69
CA GLY A 218 3.16 -27.48 0.77
C GLY A 218 2.64 -26.18 1.41
N MET A 219 1.60 -25.57 0.83
CA MET A 219 1.07 -24.27 1.27
C MET A 219 -0.29 -24.45 1.98
N THR A 220 -0.59 -23.52 2.90
CA THR A 220 -1.95 -23.38 3.45
C THR A 220 -2.85 -22.65 2.46
N SER A 221 -4.17 -22.90 2.56
CA SER A 221 -5.19 -22.25 1.71
C SER A 221 -5.03 -20.74 1.65
N GLY A 222 -4.88 -20.08 2.79
CA GLY A 222 -4.71 -18.62 2.87
C GLY A 222 -3.45 -18.11 2.16
N THR A 223 -2.34 -18.84 2.24
CA THR A 223 -1.06 -18.41 1.64
C THR A 223 -1.06 -18.63 0.13
N TYR A 224 -1.63 -19.74 -0.33
CA TYR A 224 -1.68 -20.09 -1.76
C TYR A 224 -2.49 -19.07 -2.56
N PHE A 225 -3.66 -18.66 -2.07
CA PHE A 225 -4.48 -17.67 -2.77
C PHE A 225 -3.80 -16.30 -2.80
N LYS A 226 -3.22 -15.88 -1.67
CA LYS A 226 -2.63 -14.55 -1.51
C LYS A 226 -1.36 -14.35 -2.33
N ASP A 227 -0.44 -15.32 -2.31
CA ASP A 227 0.92 -15.12 -2.79
C ASP A 227 1.23 -15.86 -4.12
N ARG A 228 0.23 -16.46 -4.80
CA ARG A 228 0.45 -17.08 -6.10
C ARG A 228 0.75 -16.05 -7.20
N ASN A 229 1.55 -16.47 -8.18
CA ASN A 229 1.63 -15.78 -9.46
C ASN A 229 0.38 -16.10 -10.29
N PHE A 230 0.05 -15.22 -11.22
CA PHE A 230 -1.20 -15.28 -11.97
C PHE A 230 -1.03 -14.74 -13.39
N VAL A 231 -1.92 -15.14 -14.28
CA VAL A 231 -2.03 -14.62 -15.64
C VAL A 231 -3.19 -13.63 -15.65
N VAL A 232 -3.00 -12.46 -16.24
CA VAL A 232 -4.09 -11.49 -16.45
C VAL A 232 -4.79 -11.73 -17.77
N ASP A 233 -6.11 -11.56 -17.77
CA ASP A 233 -6.85 -11.35 -19.02
C ASP A 233 -6.67 -9.88 -19.44
N VAL A 234 -5.80 -9.66 -20.42
CA VAL A 234 -5.45 -8.30 -20.88
C VAL A 234 -6.67 -7.58 -21.44
N SER A 235 -7.59 -8.28 -22.11
CA SER A 235 -8.79 -7.66 -22.68
C SER A 235 -9.74 -7.15 -21.59
N GLU A 236 -9.91 -7.91 -20.51
CA GLU A 236 -10.71 -7.47 -19.36
C GLU A 236 -10.08 -6.27 -18.64
N VAL A 237 -8.76 -6.31 -18.44
CA VAL A 237 -8.04 -5.18 -17.82
C VAL A 237 -8.15 -3.91 -18.66
N LEU A 238 -8.01 -4.02 -19.98
CA LEU A 238 -8.18 -2.88 -20.89
C LEU A 238 -9.62 -2.36 -20.90
N SER A 239 -10.61 -3.25 -20.95
CA SER A 239 -12.02 -2.83 -20.88
C SER A 239 -12.33 -2.08 -19.58
N LEU A 240 -11.78 -2.53 -18.44
CA LEU A 240 -11.90 -1.80 -17.17
C LEU A 240 -11.17 -0.45 -17.20
N LEU A 241 -10.02 -0.38 -17.87
CA LEU A 241 -9.25 0.86 -18.01
C LEU A 241 -9.98 1.88 -18.89
N GLU A 242 -10.56 1.46 -20.01
CA GLU A 242 -11.30 2.35 -20.90
C GLU A 242 -12.51 2.95 -20.16
N ARG A 243 -13.28 2.11 -19.47
CA ARG A 243 -14.40 2.56 -18.65
C ARG A 243 -13.99 3.53 -17.54
N SER A 244 -12.83 3.31 -16.90
CA SER A 244 -12.35 4.21 -15.86
C SER A 244 -11.88 5.55 -16.41
N LEU A 245 -11.31 5.59 -17.62
CA LEU A 245 -10.92 6.82 -18.30
C LEU A 245 -12.13 7.64 -18.75
N ASP A 246 -13.24 6.97 -19.11
CA ASP A 246 -14.52 7.61 -19.45
C ASP A 246 -15.27 8.15 -18.21
N GLY A 247 -14.72 7.95 -17.00
CA GLY A 247 -15.29 8.45 -15.75
C GLY A 247 -16.46 7.63 -15.23
N GLU A 248 -16.69 6.42 -15.76
CA GLU A 248 -17.64 5.49 -15.16
C GLU A 248 -17.17 5.13 -13.76
N LYS A 249 -17.96 5.51 -12.75
CA LYS A 249 -17.78 4.98 -11.40
C LYS A 249 -18.21 3.52 -11.41
N PHE A 250 -17.34 2.64 -10.95
CA PHE A 250 -17.70 1.25 -10.74
C PHE A 250 -18.75 1.18 -9.62
N THR A 251 -20.02 1.00 -9.99
CA THR A 251 -21.11 0.58 -9.11
C THR A 251 -21.11 -0.95 -9.09
N GLY A 252 -20.03 -1.54 -8.58
CA GLY A 252 -20.12 -2.94 -8.18
C GLY A 252 -21.05 -2.96 -6.98
N ASP A 253 -22.21 -3.60 -7.09
CA ASP A 253 -23.13 -3.83 -5.97
C ASP A 253 -22.33 -4.33 -4.76
N VAL A 254 -22.13 -3.46 -3.78
CA VAL A 254 -21.58 -3.80 -2.47
C VAL A 254 -22.72 -4.21 -1.53
N ASP A 255 -23.93 -4.43 -2.06
CA ASP A 255 -25.16 -4.71 -1.29
C ASP A 255 -25.22 -6.13 -0.71
N HIS A 256 -24.17 -6.93 -0.85
CA HIS A 256 -24.11 -8.27 -0.27
C HIS A 256 -22.79 -8.50 0.50
N TYR A 257 -22.65 -7.81 1.63
CA TYR A 257 -21.92 -8.32 2.81
C TYR A 257 -22.65 -7.93 4.09
#